data_AF-A0A6I3CAY5-F1
#
_entry.id   AF-A0A6I3CAY5-F1
#
_cell.length_a   1.000
_cell.length_b   1.000
_cell.length_c   1.000
_cell.angle_alpha   90.00
_cell.angle_beta   90.00
_cell.angle_gamma   90.00
#
_symmetry.space_group_name_H-M   'P 1'
#
loop_
_entity.id
_entity.type
_entity.pdbx_description
1 polymer ?
#
loop_
_entity_poly.entity_id
_entity_poly.type
_entity_poly.pdbx_seq_one_letter_code
_entity_poly.pdbx_strand_id
1 'polypeptide(L)' 'MLDEEISTMLHFQQERARELLMKHRVGLDLVAQALLDRETIDGPEVASLVQQGLGEMVRDTDLEGATTAQTDSQD' A
#
# COMPACT_ATOMS: atom_id res chain seq x y z
N MET A 1 17.61 -30.79 6.18
CA MET A 1 16.68 -30.30 7.23
C MET A 1 16.97 -28.86 7.64
N LEU A 2 18.20 -28.34 7.50
CA LEU A 2 18.44 -26.88 7.64
C LEU A 2 17.96 -26.09 6.42
N ASP A 3 18.24 -26.58 5.20
CA ASP A 3 17.92 -25.86 3.96
C ASP A 3 16.41 -25.66 3.74
N GLU A 4 15.59 -26.60 4.22
CA GLU A 4 14.13 -26.54 4.13
C GLU A 4 13.54 -25.47 5.07
N GLU A 5 14.06 -25.34 6.29
CA GLU A 5 13.65 -24.31 7.24
C GLU A 5 14.06 -22.91 6.75
N ILE A 6 15.29 -22.77 6.23
CA ILE A 6 15.76 -21.49 5.67
C ILE A 6 14.87 -21.09 4.49
N SER A 7 14.57 -22.02 3.57
CA SER A 7 13.67 -21.76 2.44
C SER A 7 12.28 -21.32 2.90
N THR A 8 11.71 -22.03 3.89
CA THR A 8 10.40 -21.69 4.47
C THR A 8 10.40 -20.30 5.09
N MET A 9 11.44 -19.96 5.86
CA MET A 9 11.55 -18.65 6.49
C MET A 9 11.71 -17.53 5.45
N LEU A 10 12.50 -17.75 4.40
CA LEU A 10 12.66 -16.76 3.32
C LEU A 10 11.34 -16.53 2.58
N HIS A 11 10.61 -17.60 2.25
CA HIS A 11 9.30 -17.47 1.60
C HIS A 11 8.31 -16.72 2.48
N PHE A 12 8.26 -17.02 3.78
CA PHE A 12 7.39 -16.33 4.72
C PHE A 12 7.73 -14.83 4.83
N GLN A 13 9.02 -14.50 4.94
CA GLN A 13 9.48 -13.12 5.01
C GLN A 13 9.26 -12.35 3.69
N GLN A 14 9.41 -13.03 2.56
CA GLN A 14 9.10 -12.47 1.25
C GLN A 14 7.61 -12.14 1.13
N GLU A 15 6.72 -13.05 1.52
CA GLU A 15 5.27 -12.81 1.45
C GLU A 15 4.87 -11.62 2.34
N ARG A 16 5.36 -11.59 3.58
CA ARG A 16 5.13 -10.46 4.49
C ARG A 16 5.63 -9.13 3.90
N ALA A 17 6.81 -9.11 3.28
CA ALA A 17 7.34 -7.91 2.64
C ALA A 17 6.46 -7.48 1.46
N ARG A 18 6.02 -8.45 0.65
CA ARG A 18 5.12 -8.24 -0.48
C ARG A 18 3.78 -7.66 -0.04
N GLU A 19 3.15 -8.20 1.01
CA GLU A 19 1.91 -7.68 1.61
C GLU A 19 2.08 -6.23 2.10
N LEU A 20 3.19 -5.95 2.80
CA LEU A 20 3.49 -4.61 3.28
C LEU A 20 3.64 -3.63 2.12
N LEU A 21 4.41 -3.98 1.08
CA LEU A 21 4.59 -3.13 -0.10
C LEU A 21 3.26 -2.89 -0.84
N MET A 22 2.41 -3.91 -0.95
CA MET A 22 1.07 -3.75 -1.54
C MET A 22 0.19 -2.81 -0.74
N LYS A 23 0.21 -2.89 0.60
CA LYS A 23 -0.52 -1.96 1.48
C LYS A 23 -0.09 -0.51 1.27
N HIS A 24 1.17 -0.27 0.91
CA HIS A 24 1.71 1.07 0.67
C HIS A 24 1.80 1.44 -0.82
N ARG A 25 1.17 0.68 -1.72
CA ARG A 25 1.34 0.82 -3.18
C ARG A 25 1.11 2.24 -3.69
N VAL A 26 0.00 2.87 -3.30
CA VAL A 26 -0.33 4.24 -3.70
C VAL A 26 0.74 5.22 -3.23
N GLY A 27 1.19 5.09 -1.98
CA GLY A 27 2.24 5.94 -1.44
C GLY A 27 3.60 5.74 -2.14
N LEU A 28 3.92 4.51 -2.53
CA LEU A 28 5.13 4.21 -3.32
C LEU A 28 5.04 4.77 -4.74
N ASP A 29 3.86 4.81 -5.34
CA ASP A 29 3.65 5.44 -6.65
C ASP A 29 3.84 6.97 -6.57
N LEU A 30 3.39 7.61 -5.48
CA LEU A 30 3.68 9.03 -5.19
C LEU A 30 5.18 9.30 -5.01
N VAL A 31 5.88 8.41 -4.29
CA VAL A 31 7.35 8.48 -4.14
C VAL A 31 8.05 8.36 -5.48
N ALA A 32 7.63 7.41 -6.33
CA ALA A 32 8.20 7.23 -7.66
C ALA A 32 8.00 8.49 -8.53
N GLN A 33 6.80 9.08 -8.51
CA GLN A 33 6.53 10.32 -9.22
C GLN A 33 7.41 11.47 -8.71
N ALA A 34 7.53 11.63 -7.40
CA ALA A 34 8.39 12.66 -6.81
C ALA A 34 9.86 12.51 -7.22
N LEU A 35 10.37 11.27 -7.30
CA LEU A 35 11.73 10.98 -7.75
C LEU A 35 11.93 11.23 -9.25
N LEU A 36 10.91 10.99 -10.09
CA LEU A 36 10.97 11.35 -11.51
C LEU A 36 11.08 12.87 -11.72
N ASP A 37 10.39 13.65 -10.88
CA ASP A 37 10.36 15.11 -11.01
C ASP A 37 11.59 15.79 -10.40
N ARG A 38 12.13 15.26 -9.29
CA ARG A 38 13.14 15.93 -8.47
C ARG A 38 14.46 15.19 -8.32
N GLU A 39 14.57 13.97 -8.85
CA GLU A 39 15.73 13.07 -8.78
C GLU A 39 16.09 12.57 -7.36
N THR A 40 15.91 13.39 -6.33
CA THR A 40 16.16 13.05 -4.93
C THR A 40 15.12 13.71 -4.04
N ILE A 41 14.71 12.97 -3.01
CA ILE A 41 13.84 13.44 -1.92
C ILE A 41 14.44 12.96 -0.59
N ASP A 42 14.10 13.62 0.51
CA ASP A 42 14.60 13.25 1.83
C ASP A 42 13.69 12.24 2.55
N GLY A 43 14.18 11.68 3.66
CA GLY A 43 13.44 10.69 4.45
C GLY A 43 12.08 11.18 4.97
N PRO A 44 11.97 12.40 5.52
CA PRO A 44 10.69 12.98 5.92
C PRO A 44 9.68 13.10 4.78
N GLU A 45 10.12 13.52 3.60
CA GLU A 45 9.26 13.60 2.42
C GLU A 45 8.74 12.22 2.00
N VAL A 46 9.61 11.21 1.95
CA VAL A 46 9.20 9.82 1.68
C VAL A 46 8.14 9.36 2.66
N ALA A 47 8.35 9.60 3.97
CA ALA A 47 7.40 9.19 5.01
C ALA A 47 6.02 9.86 4.83
N SER A 48 6.01 11.15 4.47
CA SER A 48 4.78 11.90 4.20
C SER A 48 4.00 11.32 3.01
N LEU A 49 4.67 11.06 1.87
CA LEU A 49 4.04 10.51 0.67
C LEU A 49 3.50 9.09 0.90
N VAL A 50 4.25 8.25 1.62
CA VAL A 50 3.80 6.91 1.99
C VAL A 50 2.56 6.96 2.90
N GLN A 51 2.53 7.89 3.86
CA GLN A 51 1.38 8.08 4.75
C GLN A 51 0.16 8.66 4.03
N GLN A 52 0.38 9.55 3.06
CA GLN A 52 -0.68 10.14 2.23
C GLN A 52 -1.41 9.06 1.43
N GLY A 53 -0.68 8.18 0.74
CA GLY A 53 -1.29 7.10 -0.06
C GLY A 53 -2.13 6.12 0.77
N LEU A 54 -1.77 5.88 2.03
CA LEU A 54 -2.60 5.12 2.98
C LEU A 54 -3.93 5.83 3.27
N GLY A 55 -3.90 7.14 3.49
CA GLY A 55 -5.10 7.93 3.79
C GLY A 55 -6.02 8.11 2.58
N GLU A 56 -5.49 8.02 1.36
CA GLU A 56 -6.28 7.97 0.12
C GLU A 56 -7.01 6.64 -0.03
N MET A 57 -6.34 5.50 0.19
CA MET A 57 -7.02 4.20 0.16
C MET A 57 -8.16 4.08 1.17
N VAL A 58 -7.98 4.61 2.40
CA VAL A 58 -9.04 4.59 3.42
C VAL A 58 -10.27 5.38 2.96
N ARG A 59 -10.06 6.55 2.36
CA ARG A 59 -11.17 7.38 1.84
C ARG A 59 -11.92 6.69 0.70
N ASP A 60 -11.21 6.01 -0.20
CA ASP A 60 -11.86 5.28 -1.29
C ASP A 60 -12.70 4.11 -0.76
N THR A 61 -12.20 3.37 0.24
CA THR A 61 -12.97 2.29 0.87
C THR A 61 -14.23 2.78 1.59
N ASP A 62 -14.21 3.99 2.16
CA ASP A 62 -15.37 4.59 2.82
C ASP A 62 -16.46 5.03 1.81
N LEU A 63 -16.04 5.47 0.61
CA LEU A 63 -16.95 5.92 -0.45
C LEU A 63 -17.66 4.75 -1.17
N GLU A 64 -16.97 3.62 -1.37
CA GLU A 64 -17.60 2.41 -1.95
C GLU A 64 -18.64 1.79 -1.00
N GLY A 65 -18.41 1.84 0.31
CA GLY A 65 -19.36 1.34 1.31
C GLY A 65 -20.68 2.13 1.36
N ALA A 66 -20.65 3.43 1.08
CA ALA A 66 -21.84 4.29 1.06
C ALA A 66 -22.71 4.12 -0.20
N THR A 67 -22.09 3.80 -1.34
CA THR A 67 -22.79 3.65 -2.64
C THR A 67 -23.65 2.38 -2.71
N THR A 68 -23.24 1.28 -2.06
CA THR A 68 -23.96 0.00 -2.15
C THR A 68 -25.23 -0.05 -1.31
N ALA A 69 -25.34 0.76 -0.25
CA ALA A 69 -26.51 0.79 0.64
C ALA A 69 -27.73 1.55 0.05
N GLN A 70 -27.56 2.28 -1.05
CA GLN A 70 -28.62 3.14 -1.61
C GLN A 70 -29.47 2.44 -2.69
N THR A 71 -29.06 1.27 -3.20
CA THR A 71 -29.72 0.59 -4.34
C THR A 71 -30.76 -0.46 -3.92
N ASP A 72 -30.71 -0.97 -2.68
CA ASP A 72 -31.59 -2.05 -2.19
C ASP A 72 -32.93 -1.56 -1.58
N SER A 73 -33.29 -0.28 -1.75
CA SER A 73 -34.53 0.31 -1.18
C SER A 73 -35.56 0.76 -2.22
N GLN A 74 -35.44 0.32 -3.47
CA GLN A 74 -36.46 0.53 -4.50
C GLN A 74 -36.94 -0.82 -5.08
N ASP A 75 -37.65 -1.61 -4.28
CA ASP A 75 -38.63 -2.60 -4.77
C ASP A 75 -39.79 -2.70 -3.77
#